data_AF-B4N925-F1
#
_entry.id   AF-B4N925-F1
#
_cell.length_a   1.000
_cell.length_b   1.000
_cell.length_c   1.000
_cell.angle_alpha   90.00
_cell.angle_beta   90.00
_cell.angle_gamma   90.00
#
_symmetry.space_group_name_H-M   'P 1'
#
loop_
_entity.id
_entity.type
_entity.pdbx_description
1 polymer ?
#
loop_
_entity_poly.entity_id
_entity_poly.type
_entity_poly.pdbx_seq_one_letter_code
_entity_poly.pdbx_strand_id
1 'polypeptide(L)'
;MELKLQFGFILIVVQNIWLYNAQEIFGYCTTPGEQSGSCIYLRECDYLFELVQMQPISNSNRALLQNSQCGYRNGQVLICCANSRRLPQSGPVWGNQGQPPAPSPTTPRPKPFNSKLLPQAPNCGDNFGDRIVGGVTTRKREFPWLVLIEYTKPGNVIGHNCGGSLINNRYVITAAHCVNAIPRDWRLTGVRLGEWDTSTNPDCTKEKNGRDDCNDPYVDNPVIEKIVHPEYSASSRDQLNDIALLRLRDPVTYTDFISPVCLPTQAKQRDEIFLGRKMVVAGWGRTETNATAQFKLKAEIEAVTLNECNRVYNSQRRIVTSSQICAGGVEGIDSCRGDSGGPLVLEENYDGYANYYLTGIVSYGPTQCGLKDFPGVYTRVAAYLDFIERNVRP
;
A
#
# COMPACT_ATOMS: atom_id res chain seq x y z
N MET A 1 -44.42 23.46 -52.67
CA MET A 1 -44.98 24.81 -52.83
C MET A 1 -45.00 25.43 -51.45
N GLU A 2 -43.83 25.90 -51.02
CA GLU A 2 -43.64 26.49 -49.68
C GLU A 2 -44.08 27.95 -49.69
N LEU A 3 -44.92 28.29 -48.72
CA LEU A 3 -45.35 29.66 -48.48
C LEU A 3 -44.25 30.40 -47.73
N LYS A 4 -43.69 31.39 -48.41
CA LYS A 4 -42.71 32.36 -47.94
C LYS A 4 -43.35 33.42 -47.04
N LEU A 5 -42.58 33.84 -46.02
CA LEU A 5 -42.37 35.25 -45.58
C LEU A 5 -43.57 35.95 -44.87
N GLN A 6 -43.45 36.87 -43.90
CA GLN A 6 -42.43 37.85 -43.51
C GLN A 6 -42.75 38.32 -42.06
N PHE A 7 -41.80 38.34 -41.12
CA PHE A 7 -40.89 39.45 -40.71
C PHE A 7 -41.40 40.39 -39.60
N GLY A 8 -40.51 40.57 -38.60
CA GLY A 8 -40.35 41.80 -37.82
C GLY A 8 -40.41 41.55 -36.30
N PHE A 9 -39.46 41.94 -35.46
CA PHE A 9 -38.36 42.89 -35.61
C PHE A 9 -37.37 42.66 -34.44
N ILE A 10 -36.06 42.62 -34.74
CA ILE A 10 -34.93 43.25 -34.02
C ILE A 10 -34.83 43.04 -32.49
N LEU A 11 -33.78 42.34 -32.03
CA LEU A 11 -32.65 42.96 -31.33
C LEU A 11 -31.49 41.98 -31.13
N ILE A 12 -30.29 42.51 -31.33
CA ILE A 12 -28.98 41.87 -31.16
C ILE A 12 -28.80 41.38 -29.72
N VAL A 13 -28.54 40.08 -29.53
CA VAL A 13 -27.86 39.56 -28.34
C VAL A 13 -26.86 38.49 -28.77
N VAL A 14 -25.66 38.94 -29.15
CA VAL A 14 -24.45 38.17 -28.87
C VAL A 14 -24.22 38.32 -27.37
N GLN A 15 -24.71 37.40 -26.56
CA GLN A 15 -24.25 37.24 -25.18
C GLN A 15 -24.18 35.77 -24.79
N ASN A 16 -22.93 35.36 -24.59
CA ASN A 16 -22.47 34.56 -23.47
C ASN A 16 -23.02 33.13 -23.35
N ILE A 17 -22.15 32.21 -23.80
CA ILE A 17 -21.70 31.04 -23.05
C ILE A 17 -22.11 31.15 -21.57
N TRP A 18 -23.12 30.39 -21.17
CA TRP A 18 -23.22 29.87 -19.81
C TRP A 18 -23.37 28.36 -19.94
N LEU A 19 -22.22 27.72 -20.18
CA LEU A 19 -21.90 26.53 -19.39
C LEU A 19 -22.32 26.88 -17.95
N TYR A 20 -23.18 26.07 -17.34
CA TYR A 20 -23.17 25.99 -15.89
C TYR A 20 -21.80 25.45 -15.52
N ASN A 21 -20.81 26.34 -15.52
CA ASN A 21 -19.67 26.25 -14.64
C ASN A 21 -20.33 26.21 -13.26
N ALA A 22 -20.50 25.01 -12.71
CA ALA A 22 -20.53 24.86 -11.28
C ALA A 22 -19.21 25.50 -10.83
N GLN A 23 -19.31 26.74 -10.42
CA GLN A 23 -18.18 27.56 -10.02
C GLN A 23 -17.43 26.74 -8.98
N GLU A 24 -16.20 26.33 -9.30
CA GLU A 24 -15.30 25.75 -8.31
C GLU A 24 -15.06 26.84 -7.27
N ILE A 25 -15.89 26.89 -6.23
CA ILE A 25 -15.64 27.70 -5.05
C ILE A 25 -14.60 26.93 -4.25
N PHE A 26 -13.36 27.01 -4.71
CA PHE A 26 -12.21 26.78 -3.85
C PHE A 26 -12.02 28.05 -3.03
N GLY A 27 -12.17 27.95 -1.71
CA GLY A 27 -12.00 29.12 -0.89
C GLY A 27 -12.37 28.96 0.57
N TYR A 28 -12.16 30.07 1.26
CA TYR A 28 -12.64 30.28 2.61
C TYR A 28 -14.17 30.35 2.59
N CYS A 29 -14.78 29.71 3.57
CA CYS A 29 -16.22 29.73 3.80
C CYS A 29 -16.47 30.11 5.27
N THR A 30 -17.71 30.44 5.59
CA THR A 30 -18.12 30.70 6.98
C THR A 30 -19.06 29.59 7.40
N THR A 31 -18.71 28.88 8.46
CA THR A 31 -19.56 27.80 9.00
C THR A 31 -20.88 28.37 9.57
N PRO A 32 -21.91 27.53 9.77
CA PRO A 32 -23.18 27.98 10.39
C PRO A 32 -23.03 28.57 11.80
N GLY A 33 -21.92 28.28 12.49
CA GLY A 33 -21.57 28.89 13.78
C GLY A 33 -20.70 30.15 13.66
N GLU A 34 -20.70 30.80 12.49
CA GLU A 34 -19.95 32.02 12.16
C GLU A 34 -18.42 31.91 12.26
N GLN A 35 -17.88 30.68 12.22
CA GLN A 35 -16.43 30.45 12.23
C GLN A 35 -15.88 30.39 10.81
N SER A 36 -14.71 30.99 10.58
CA SER A 36 -13.98 30.83 9.31
C SER A 36 -13.58 29.36 9.09
N GLY A 37 -13.81 28.89 7.87
CA GLY A 37 -13.56 27.51 7.47
C GLY A 37 -13.06 27.40 6.03
N SER A 38 -12.81 26.18 5.61
CA SER A 38 -12.47 25.85 4.21
C SER A 38 -13.54 24.96 3.61
N CYS A 39 -13.88 25.22 2.35
CA CYS A 39 -14.81 24.37 1.62
C CYS A 39 -14.10 23.11 1.10
N ILE A 40 -14.29 21.99 1.80
CA ILE A 40 -13.57 20.73 1.60
C ILE A 40 -14.53 19.55 1.53
N TYR A 41 -14.08 18.35 1.15
CA TYR A 41 -14.98 17.21 1.14
C TYR A 41 -15.45 16.86 2.56
N LEU A 42 -16.68 16.37 2.70
CA LEU A 42 -17.23 15.99 4.02
C LEU A 42 -16.32 15.02 4.78
N ARG A 43 -15.62 14.12 4.07
CA ARG A 43 -14.67 13.15 4.64
C ARG A 43 -13.36 13.77 5.16
N GLU A 44 -13.05 15.01 4.77
CA GLU A 44 -11.88 15.76 5.20
C GLU A 44 -12.19 16.64 6.43
N CYS A 45 -13.44 16.63 6.90
CA CYS A 45 -13.88 17.38 8.07
C CYS A 45 -14.30 16.44 9.21
N ASP A 46 -13.34 16.06 10.06
CA ASP A 46 -13.47 15.03 11.09
C ASP A 46 -14.76 15.14 11.91
N TYR A 47 -15.01 16.30 12.52
CA TYR A 47 -16.16 16.46 13.42
C TYR A 47 -17.52 16.45 12.71
N LEU A 48 -17.60 16.82 11.43
CA LEU A 48 -18.85 16.72 10.67
C LEU A 48 -19.02 15.31 10.10
N PHE A 49 -17.91 14.66 9.73
CA PHE A 49 -17.93 13.29 9.26
C PHE A 49 -18.40 12.32 10.35
N GLU A 50 -17.96 12.51 11.59
CA GLU A 50 -18.42 11.73 12.76
C GLU A 50 -19.94 11.79 12.96
N LEU A 51 -20.59 12.92 12.65
CA LEU A 51 -22.05 13.06 12.80
C LEU A 51 -22.82 12.16 11.82
N VAL A 52 -22.25 11.85 10.65
CA VAL A 52 -22.85 10.94 9.66
C VAL A 52 -22.73 9.48 10.11
N GLN A 53 -21.70 9.18 10.91
CA GLN A 53 -21.45 7.84 11.43
C GLN A 53 -22.33 7.49 12.64
N MET A 54 -22.93 8.49 13.30
CA MET A 54 -23.88 8.26 14.39
C MET A 54 -25.22 7.75 13.84
N GLN A 55 -25.56 6.49 14.10
CA GLN A 55 -26.86 5.91 13.73
C GLN A 55 -27.74 5.68 14.96
N PRO A 56 -28.96 6.26 15.01
CA PRO A 56 -29.56 7.18 14.03
C PRO A 56 -29.04 8.63 14.14
N ILE A 57 -28.89 9.31 13.00
CA ILE A 57 -28.47 10.72 12.96
C ILE A 57 -29.61 11.59 13.50
N SER A 58 -29.35 12.40 14.52
CA SER A 58 -30.35 13.31 15.08
C SER A 58 -30.76 14.41 14.08
N ASN A 59 -31.97 14.95 14.23
CA ASN A 59 -32.48 16.03 13.37
C ASN A 59 -31.58 17.28 13.42
N SER A 60 -30.98 17.58 14.57
CA SER A 60 -30.03 18.68 14.72
C SER A 60 -28.74 18.45 13.94
N ASN A 61 -28.22 17.21 13.93
CA ASN A 61 -27.02 16.86 13.19
C ASN A 61 -27.27 16.88 11.68
N ARG A 62 -28.46 16.43 11.25
CA ARG A 62 -28.88 16.53 9.83
C ARG A 62 -28.96 17.99 9.38
N ALA A 63 -29.57 18.86 10.19
CA ALA A 63 -29.65 20.29 9.89
C ALA A 63 -28.26 20.94 9.84
N LEU A 64 -27.35 20.57 10.75
CA LEU A 64 -25.98 21.08 10.77
C LEU A 64 -25.21 20.66 9.50
N LEU A 65 -25.32 19.41 9.09
CA LEU A 65 -24.70 18.89 7.86
C LEU A 65 -25.25 19.58 6.61
N GLN A 66 -26.57 19.79 6.54
CA GLN A 66 -27.20 20.52 5.43
C GLN A 66 -26.74 21.97 5.37
N ASN A 67 -26.71 22.66 6.52
CA ASN A 67 -26.33 24.07 6.59
C ASN A 67 -24.83 24.28 6.39
N SER A 68 -24.01 23.24 6.58
CA SER A 68 -22.57 23.31 6.37
C SER A 68 -22.18 23.03 4.92
N GLN A 69 -23.11 22.75 4.01
CA GLN A 69 -22.78 22.57 2.60
C GLN A 69 -22.29 23.88 1.97
N CYS A 70 -21.11 23.84 1.33
CA CYS A 70 -20.48 25.02 0.73
C CYS A 70 -20.26 24.93 -0.78
N GLY A 71 -20.50 23.77 -1.39
CA GLY A 71 -20.35 23.61 -2.84
C GLY A 71 -20.50 22.17 -3.34
N TYR A 72 -20.16 21.98 -4.61
CA TYR A 72 -20.10 20.68 -5.27
C TYR A 72 -18.84 20.59 -6.13
N ARG A 73 -18.18 19.42 -6.12
CA ARG A 73 -17.03 19.13 -6.99
C ARG A 73 -17.11 17.70 -7.49
N ASN A 74 -17.01 17.52 -8.81
CA ASN A 74 -17.11 16.20 -9.47
C ASN A 74 -18.36 15.39 -9.03
N GLY A 75 -19.50 16.07 -8.85
CA GLY A 75 -20.75 15.45 -8.40
C GLY A 75 -20.81 15.12 -6.90
N GLN A 76 -19.80 15.48 -6.11
CA GLN A 76 -19.76 15.27 -4.66
C GLN A 76 -19.99 16.57 -3.89
N VAL A 77 -20.69 16.49 -2.75
CA VAL A 77 -20.99 17.63 -1.86
C VAL A 77 -19.73 18.03 -1.09
N LEU A 78 -19.43 19.33 -1.07
CA LEU A 78 -18.42 19.94 -0.20
C LEU A 78 -19.07 20.53 1.06
N ILE A 79 -18.36 20.48 2.16
CA ILE A 79 -18.75 20.98 3.47
C ILE A 79 -17.78 22.09 3.92
N CYS A 80 -18.31 23.13 4.56
CA CYS A 80 -17.52 24.17 5.20
C CYS A 80 -17.01 23.66 6.54
N CYS A 81 -15.71 23.38 6.62
CA CYS A 81 -15.08 22.86 7.82
C CYS A 81 -14.37 23.96 8.60
N ALA A 82 -14.74 24.18 9.87
CA ALA A 82 -14.12 25.21 10.72
C ALA A 82 -12.62 24.95 10.89
N ASN A 83 -11.79 25.97 10.62
CA ASN A 83 -10.32 25.84 10.73
C ASN A 83 -9.87 25.58 12.17
N SER A 84 -10.60 26.11 13.17
CA SER A 84 -10.31 25.95 14.60
C SER A 84 -10.63 24.54 15.15
N ARG A 85 -11.45 23.75 14.44
CA ARG A 85 -11.84 22.39 14.86
C ARG A 85 -11.09 21.29 14.10
N ARG A 86 -10.10 21.68 13.28
CA ARG A 86 -9.01 20.79 12.87
C ARG A 86 -8.08 20.62 14.08
N LEU A 87 -8.35 19.68 14.99
CA LEU A 87 -7.46 19.43 16.13
C LEU A 87 -6.16 18.73 15.68
N PRO A 88 -4.99 18.98 16.30
CA PRO A 88 -4.30 20.28 16.23
C PRO A 88 -2.77 20.16 16.08
N GLN A 89 -2.13 21.09 15.37
CA GLN A 89 -0.74 21.46 15.65
C GLN A 89 -0.67 22.28 16.95
N SER A 90 0.38 22.00 17.72
CA SER A 90 0.78 22.55 19.01
C SER A 90 0.72 24.08 19.14
N GLY A 91 0.17 24.54 20.27
CA GLY A 91 0.44 25.86 20.86
C GLY A 91 0.19 25.80 22.38
N PRO A 92 1.02 26.44 23.23
CA PRO A 92 0.90 26.33 24.68
C PRO A 92 -0.19 27.28 25.20
N VAL A 93 -1.12 26.77 25.99
CA VAL A 93 -2.03 27.61 26.80
C VAL A 93 -1.98 27.13 28.24
N TRP A 94 -1.52 28.04 29.10
CA TRP A 94 -1.46 27.92 30.55
C TRP A 94 -2.87 27.93 31.19
N GLY A 95 -3.03 27.12 32.25
CA GLY A 95 -3.93 27.38 33.39
C GLY A 95 -5.40 26.96 33.24
N ASN A 96 -5.83 25.92 33.97
CA ASN A 96 -6.47 26.06 35.29
C ASN A 96 -6.99 24.71 35.82
N GLN A 97 -6.99 24.61 37.15
CA GLN A 97 -7.31 23.43 37.94
C GLN A 97 -8.79 23.02 37.86
N GLY A 98 -9.05 21.71 37.80
CA GLY A 98 -10.35 21.09 38.04
C GLY A 98 -10.18 19.61 38.39
N GLN A 99 -10.78 19.17 39.51
CA GLN A 99 -10.63 17.84 40.14
C GLN A 99 -11.07 16.66 39.25
N PRO A 100 -10.51 15.45 39.46
CA PRO A 100 -10.77 14.27 38.63
C PRO A 100 -12.10 13.57 39.00
N PRO A 101 -12.87 13.04 38.03
CA PRO A 101 -13.95 12.11 38.31
C PRO A 101 -13.44 10.68 38.57
N ALA A 102 -14.20 9.93 39.37
CA ALA A 102 -13.91 8.60 39.88
C ALA A 102 -13.73 7.51 38.79
N PRO A 103 -12.99 6.41 39.07
CA PRO A 103 -12.62 5.42 38.05
C PRO A 103 -13.78 4.48 37.72
N SER A 104 -14.17 4.46 36.43
CA SER A 104 -15.00 3.40 35.85
C SER A 104 -14.15 2.15 35.54
N PRO A 105 -14.74 0.94 35.48
CA PRO A 105 -14.01 -0.31 35.35
C PRO A 105 -13.23 -0.37 34.04
N THR A 106 -11.90 -0.44 34.13
CA THR A 106 -11.00 -0.62 33.00
C THR A 106 -11.16 -2.02 32.41
N THR A 107 -11.85 -2.12 31.27
CA THR A 107 -11.45 -3.10 30.25
C THR A 107 -9.98 -2.87 29.90
N PRO A 108 -9.17 -3.93 29.64
CA PRO A 108 -7.77 -3.75 29.31
C PRO A 108 -7.66 -2.90 28.05
N ARG A 109 -7.16 -1.68 28.21
CA ARG A 109 -6.73 -0.85 27.09
C ARG A 109 -5.70 -1.67 26.30
N PRO A 110 -5.85 -1.88 24.98
CA PRO A 110 -4.82 -2.54 24.20
C PRO A 110 -3.49 -1.83 24.47
N LYS A 111 -2.48 -2.63 24.82
CA LYS A 111 -1.14 -2.11 25.13
C LYS A 111 -0.70 -1.19 23.97
N PRO A 112 -0.06 -0.04 24.26
CA PRO A 112 0.39 0.85 23.20
C PRO A 112 1.28 0.07 22.22
N PHE A 113 0.94 0.16 20.95
CA PHE A 113 1.71 -0.24 19.79
C PHE A 113 3.20 0.00 20.05
N ASN A 114 4.05 -1.03 19.92
CA ASN A 114 5.48 -0.90 20.17
C ASN A 114 6.16 -0.26 18.93
N SER A 115 5.73 0.96 18.61
CA SER A 115 6.02 1.70 17.36
C SER A 115 7.49 2.06 17.16
N LYS A 116 8.36 1.83 18.15
CA LYS A 116 9.78 2.22 18.07
C LYS A 116 10.63 1.33 17.17
N LEU A 117 10.24 0.08 16.94
CA LEU A 117 11.04 -0.89 16.16
C LEU A 117 10.65 -0.98 14.69
N LEU A 118 9.50 -0.39 14.32
CA LEU A 118 9.01 -0.34 12.95
C LEU A 118 9.11 1.10 12.46
N PRO A 119 9.96 1.38 11.45
CA PRO A 119 10.16 2.73 10.95
C PRO A 119 8.85 3.30 10.40
N GLN A 120 8.68 4.61 10.56
CA GLN A 120 7.57 5.39 10.01
C GLN A 120 8.13 6.37 8.98
N ALA A 121 7.29 6.81 8.05
CA ALA A 121 7.65 7.86 7.11
C ALA A 121 8.20 9.10 7.85
N PRO A 122 9.26 9.76 7.35
CA PRO A 122 9.93 9.51 6.06
C PRO A 122 11.05 8.45 6.10
N ASN A 123 11.26 7.73 7.20
CA ASN A 123 12.42 6.82 7.38
C ASN A 123 12.20 5.39 6.81
N CYS A 124 11.24 5.21 5.92
CA CYS A 124 10.92 3.95 5.26
C CYS A 124 10.24 4.23 3.92
N GLY A 125 10.17 3.23 3.05
CA GLY A 125 9.39 3.31 1.81
C GLY A 125 9.91 4.35 0.82
N ASP A 126 11.15 4.81 0.97
CA ASP A 126 11.77 5.77 0.05
C ASP A 126 12.21 5.07 -1.24
N ASN A 127 11.90 5.66 -2.39
CA ASN A 127 12.16 5.07 -3.70
C ASN A 127 12.90 6.07 -4.61
N PHE A 128 14.20 5.84 -4.81
CA PHE A 128 15.09 6.77 -5.51
C PHE A 128 15.11 6.60 -7.05
N GLY A 129 13.98 6.23 -7.67
CA GLY A 129 13.88 6.05 -9.13
C GLY A 129 12.87 6.99 -9.77
N ASP A 130 13.22 7.65 -10.89
CA ASP A 130 12.20 8.36 -11.68
C ASP A 130 11.19 7.35 -12.24
N ARG A 131 9.92 7.71 -12.15
CA ARG A 131 8.80 6.88 -12.59
C ARG A 131 8.82 6.69 -14.11
N ILE A 132 9.14 5.48 -14.56
CA ILE A 132 8.91 5.00 -15.94
C ILE A 132 7.81 3.94 -15.90
N VAL A 133 6.84 4.06 -16.81
CA VAL A 133 5.56 3.32 -16.85
C VAL A 133 5.64 2.14 -17.83
N GLY A 134 4.98 1.03 -17.50
CA GLY A 134 5.02 -0.24 -18.24
C GLY A 134 6.01 -1.21 -17.59
N GLY A 135 5.68 -2.49 -17.47
CA GLY A 135 6.54 -3.46 -16.78
C GLY A 135 7.92 -3.52 -17.43
N VAL A 136 8.94 -3.03 -16.73
CA VAL A 136 10.29 -2.85 -17.25
C VAL A 136 11.31 -3.13 -16.15
N THR A 137 12.54 -3.43 -16.57
CA THR A 137 13.70 -3.47 -15.69
C THR A 137 13.74 -2.25 -14.80
N THR A 138 13.84 -2.49 -13.49
CA THR A 138 13.96 -1.42 -12.50
C THR A 138 15.30 -0.72 -12.60
N ARG A 139 15.39 0.51 -12.09
CA ARG A 139 16.71 1.08 -11.76
C ARG A 139 17.26 0.38 -10.51
N LYS A 140 18.60 0.36 -10.37
CA LYS A 140 19.31 -0.27 -9.24
C LYS A 140 18.72 0.08 -7.87
N ARG A 141 18.47 1.37 -7.63
CA ARG A 141 17.97 1.92 -6.35
C ARG A 141 16.47 1.71 -6.10
N GLU A 142 15.70 1.22 -7.07
CA GLU A 142 14.26 1.06 -6.85
C GLU A 142 13.94 -0.10 -5.93
N PHE A 143 12.94 0.04 -5.06
CA PHE A 143 12.51 -0.99 -4.10
C PHE A 143 13.68 -1.55 -3.24
N PRO A 144 14.42 -0.70 -2.51
CA PRO A 144 15.59 -1.10 -1.72
C PRO A 144 15.27 -2.04 -0.54
N TRP A 145 13.98 -2.24 -0.24
CA TRP A 145 13.50 -3.23 0.73
C TRP A 145 13.37 -4.63 0.18
N LEU A 146 13.40 -4.81 -1.14
CA LEU A 146 13.19 -6.10 -1.76
C LEU A 146 14.39 -7.02 -1.48
N VAL A 147 14.10 -8.24 -1.03
CA VAL A 147 15.13 -9.25 -0.72
C VAL A 147 14.86 -10.56 -1.44
N LEU A 148 15.91 -11.34 -1.69
CA LEU A 148 15.81 -12.75 -2.09
C LEU A 148 15.97 -13.65 -0.87
N ILE A 149 15.14 -14.68 -0.75
CA ILE A 149 15.27 -15.70 0.29
C ILE A 149 16.17 -16.82 -0.20
N GLU A 150 17.20 -17.11 0.57
CA GLU A 150 18.23 -18.09 0.27
C GLU A 150 17.85 -19.48 0.83
N TYR A 151 17.93 -20.49 -0.04
CA TYR A 151 17.76 -21.89 0.30
C TYR A 151 19.01 -22.68 -0.06
N THR A 152 19.51 -23.47 0.89
CA THR A 152 20.43 -24.58 0.61
C THR A 152 19.63 -25.79 0.15
N LYS A 153 19.91 -26.29 -1.05
CA LYS A 153 19.28 -27.44 -1.72
C LYS A 153 20.23 -28.67 -1.68
N PRO A 154 19.80 -29.87 -2.11
CA PRO A 154 20.68 -31.03 -2.21
C PRO A 154 21.99 -30.73 -2.93
N GLY A 155 23.09 -31.30 -2.42
CA GLY A 155 24.44 -31.04 -2.93
C GLY A 155 25.02 -29.69 -2.50
N ASN A 156 24.45 -29.04 -1.48
CA ASN A 156 24.85 -27.71 -0.98
C ASN A 156 24.71 -26.61 -2.03
N VAL A 157 23.79 -26.78 -2.97
CA VAL A 157 23.50 -25.78 -4.00
C VAL A 157 22.65 -24.68 -3.38
N ILE A 158 23.15 -23.44 -3.44
CA ILE A 158 22.39 -22.27 -3.00
C ILE A 158 21.45 -21.83 -4.13
N GLY A 159 20.21 -21.49 -3.80
CA GLY A 159 19.30 -20.89 -4.75
C GLY A 159 18.25 -20.00 -4.08
N HIS A 160 17.68 -19.12 -4.89
CA HIS A 160 16.65 -18.18 -4.49
C HIS A 160 15.34 -18.54 -5.18
N ASN A 161 14.27 -18.69 -4.39
CA ASN A 161 12.97 -19.15 -4.90
C ASN A 161 11.77 -18.35 -4.37
N CYS A 162 12.01 -17.48 -3.39
CA CYS A 162 11.04 -16.55 -2.85
C CYS A 162 11.69 -15.19 -2.64
N GLY A 163 10.86 -14.16 -2.62
CA GLY A 163 11.21 -12.82 -2.18
C GLY A 163 10.74 -12.52 -0.76
N GLY A 164 11.02 -11.30 -0.32
CA GLY A 164 10.55 -10.73 0.92
C GLY A 164 10.66 -9.22 0.91
N SER A 165 10.38 -8.59 2.05
CA SER A 165 10.62 -7.17 2.25
C SER A 165 11.27 -6.89 3.59
N LEU A 166 12.31 -6.06 3.59
CA LEU A 166 12.91 -5.54 4.80
C LEU A 166 11.93 -4.57 5.47
N ILE A 167 11.56 -4.83 6.73
CA ILE A 167 10.59 -4.00 7.48
C ILE A 167 11.23 -3.21 8.63
N ASN A 168 12.46 -3.54 9.00
CA ASN A 168 13.35 -2.75 9.84
C ASN A 168 14.79 -3.28 9.66
N ASN A 169 15.74 -2.89 10.50
CA ASN A 169 17.15 -3.28 10.34
C ASN A 169 17.44 -4.75 10.70
N ARG A 170 16.44 -5.57 11.05
CA ARG A 170 16.67 -6.96 11.50
C ARG A 170 15.60 -7.95 11.08
N TYR A 171 14.52 -7.50 10.47
CA TYR A 171 13.38 -8.34 10.11
C TYR A 171 13.03 -8.18 8.64
N VAL A 172 12.86 -9.34 8.00
CA VAL A 172 12.24 -9.48 6.69
C VAL A 172 10.84 -10.07 6.89
N ILE A 173 9.85 -9.52 6.21
CA ILE A 173 8.52 -10.10 6.07
C ILE A 173 8.42 -10.86 4.74
N THR A 174 7.75 -12.00 4.74
CA THR A 174 7.54 -12.84 3.56
C THR A 174 6.28 -13.68 3.73
N ALA A 175 5.97 -14.54 2.75
CA ALA A 175 4.89 -15.52 2.83
C ALA A 175 5.28 -16.71 3.72
N ALA A 176 4.30 -17.29 4.42
CA ALA A 176 4.52 -18.47 5.24
C ALA A 176 4.89 -19.71 4.40
N HIS A 177 4.34 -19.82 3.20
CA HIS A 177 4.65 -20.94 2.29
C HIS A 177 6.14 -20.96 1.88
N CYS A 178 6.79 -19.79 1.82
CA CYS A 178 8.23 -19.66 1.55
C CYS A 178 9.10 -20.18 2.71
N VAL A 179 8.50 -20.47 3.87
CA VAL A 179 9.21 -20.91 5.08
C VAL A 179 8.82 -22.33 5.46
N ASN A 180 7.51 -22.64 5.49
CA ASN A 180 6.96 -23.87 6.05
C ASN A 180 6.39 -24.84 5.00
N ALA A 181 6.28 -24.42 3.74
CA ALA A 181 5.79 -25.25 2.63
C ALA A 181 6.87 -25.49 1.55
N ILE A 182 8.13 -25.49 1.96
CA ILE A 182 9.28 -25.76 1.08
C ILE A 182 9.56 -27.28 0.97
N PRO A 183 10.24 -27.74 -0.09
CA PRO A 183 10.67 -29.13 -0.20
C PRO A 183 11.47 -29.58 1.04
N ARG A 184 11.28 -30.84 1.46
CA ARG A 184 11.84 -31.37 2.73
C ARG A 184 13.37 -31.38 2.78
N ASP A 185 13.99 -31.46 1.61
CA ASP A 185 15.43 -31.47 1.37
C ASP A 185 16.01 -30.07 1.16
N TRP A 186 15.19 -29.03 1.24
CA TRP A 186 15.62 -27.63 1.19
C TRP A 186 15.68 -27.05 2.60
N ARG A 187 16.64 -26.15 2.81
CA ARG A 187 16.80 -25.42 4.06
C ARG A 187 16.92 -23.94 3.78
N LEU A 188 15.96 -23.15 4.25
CA LEU A 188 16.09 -21.69 4.28
C LEU A 188 17.24 -21.31 5.21
N THR A 189 18.28 -20.66 4.68
CA THR A 189 19.54 -20.34 5.35
C THR A 189 19.81 -18.85 5.53
N GLY A 190 19.32 -18.00 4.64
CA GLY A 190 19.63 -16.58 4.66
C GLY A 190 18.68 -15.74 3.82
N VAL A 191 18.99 -14.45 3.75
CA VAL A 191 18.40 -13.51 2.79
C VAL A 191 19.50 -12.71 2.12
N ARG A 192 19.30 -12.35 0.86
CA ARG A 192 20.15 -11.41 0.12
C ARG A 192 19.47 -10.05 0.03
N LEU A 193 20.18 -9.00 0.42
CA LEU A 193 19.74 -7.60 0.36
C LEU A 193 20.59 -6.81 -0.63
N GLY A 194 20.02 -5.77 -1.25
CA GLY A 194 20.75 -4.86 -2.15
C GLY A 194 21.01 -5.39 -3.56
N GLU A 195 20.43 -6.55 -3.90
CA GLU A 195 20.55 -7.17 -5.22
C GLU A 195 19.85 -6.36 -6.32
N TRP A 196 20.36 -6.42 -7.54
CA TRP A 196 19.69 -5.93 -8.74
C TRP A 196 19.90 -6.85 -9.94
N ASP A 197 21.15 -7.22 -10.26
CA ASP A 197 21.50 -8.19 -11.29
C ASP A 197 22.07 -9.48 -10.66
N THR A 198 21.27 -10.54 -10.69
CA THR A 198 21.60 -11.83 -10.07
C THR A 198 22.82 -12.56 -10.68
N SER A 199 23.39 -12.03 -11.76
CA SER A 199 24.58 -12.58 -12.42
C SER A 199 25.88 -11.85 -12.08
N THR A 200 25.82 -10.68 -11.44
CA THR A 200 26.98 -9.84 -11.11
C THR A 200 27.00 -9.45 -9.63
N ASN A 201 28.17 -9.01 -9.14
CA ASN A 201 28.33 -8.39 -7.83
C ASN A 201 29.72 -7.72 -7.73
N PRO A 202 29.81 -6.38 -7.58
CA PRO A 202 28.72 -5.41 -7.67
C PRO A 202 28.15 -5.31 -9.09
N ASP A 203 26.99 -4.68 -9.22
CA ASP A 203 26.30 -4.46 -10.48
C ASP A 203 26.65 -3.10 -11.07
N CYS A 204 27.30 -3.10 -12.22
CA CYS A 204 27.78 -1.89 -12.89
C CYS A 204 27.14 -1.72 -14.27
N THR A 205 26.70 -0.50 -14.55
CA THR A 205 26.20 -0.06 -15.86
C THR A 205 27.00 1.13 -16.35
N LYS A 206 27.18 1.27 -17.67
CA LYS A 206 27.83 2.44 -18.27
C LYS A 206 26.83 3.59 -18.44
N GLU A 207 27.14 4.74 -17.86
CA GLU A 207 26.41 5.98 -18.10
C GLU A 207 26.68 6.54 -19.51
N LYS A 208 25.84 7.48 -19.97
CA LYS A 208 26.01 8.17 -21.26
C LYS A 208 27.35 8.90 -21.40
N ASN A 209 27.97 9.28 -20.29
CA ASN A 209 29.27 9.95 -20.23
C ASN A 209 30.46 8.95 -20.19
N GLY A 210 30.20 7.65 -20.24
CA GLY A 210 31.20 6.58 -20.19
C GLY A 210 31.67 6.18 -18.78
N ARG A 211 31.18 6.85 -17.71
CA ARG A 211 31.47 6.48 -16.33
C ARG A 211 30.73 5.21 -15.93
N ASP A 212 31.34 4.47 -15.01
CA ASP A 212 30.70 3.35 -14.35
C ASP A 212 29.79 3.87 -13.24
N ASP A 213 28.51 3.49 -13.33
CA ASP A 213 27.55 3.62 -12.25
C ASP A 213 27.37 2.21 -11.66
N CYS A 214 27.83 2.00 -10.43
CA CYS A 214 27.79 0.73 -9.72
C CYS A 214 26.96 0.86 -8.43
N ASN A 215 26.26 -0.21 -8.03
CA ASN A 215 25.70 -0.31 -6.68
C ASN A 215 26.76 -0.78 -5.66
N ASP A 216 26.42 -0.64 -4.38
CA ASP A 216 27.11 -1.37 -3.32
C ASP A 216 26.92 -2.88 -3.54
N PRO A 217 27.92 -3.73 -3.20
CA PRO A 217 27.75 -5.17 -3.24
C PRO A 217 26.54 -5.64 -2.42
N TYR A 218 25.86 -6.69 -2.90
CA TYR A 218 24.77 -7.28 -2.12
C TYR A 218 25.29 -7.82 -0.78
N VAL A 219 24.37 -7.94 0.18
CA VAL A 219 24.64 -8.50 1.51
C VAL A 219 23.84 -9.78 1.71
N ASP A 220 24.54 -10.90 1.91
CA ASP A 220 23.94 -12.16 2.35
C ASP A 220 23.94 -12.22 3.89
N ASN A 221 22.75 -12.28 4.50
CA ASN A 221 22.57 -12.26 5.96
C ASN A 221 21.83 -13.52 6.42
N PRO A 222 22.43 -14.36 7.30
CA PRO A 222 21.78 -15.57 7.78
C PRO A 222 20.51 -15.31 8.58
N VAL A 223 19.55 -16.22 8.44
CA VAL A 223 18.30 -16.21 9.22
C VAL A 223 18.48 -17.06 10.47
N ILE A 224 18.25 -16.47 11.65
CA ILE A 224 18.37 -17.14 12.95
C ILE A 224 17.02 -17.56 13.55
N GLU A 225 15.93 -16.94 13.12
CA GLU A 225 14.60 -17.27 13.60
C GLU A 225 13.58 -17.16 12.45
N LYS A 226 12.69 -18.15 12.37
CA LYS A 226 11.60 -18.23 11.41
C LYS A 226 10.29 -18.19 12.19
N ILE A 227 9.51 -17.13 12.03
CA ILE A 227 8.29 -16.90 12.79
C ILE A 227 7.12 -16.96 11.82
N VAL A 228 6.51 -18.13 11.71
CA VAL A 228 5.35 -18.38 10.84
C VAL A 228 4.07 -18.03 11.60
N HIS A 229 3.08 -17.47 10.92
CA HIS A 229 1.78 -17.24 11.54
C HIS A 229 1.22 -18.56 12.11
N PRO A 230 0.78 -18.61 13.38
CA PRO A 230 0.42 -19.87 14.05
C PRO A 230 -0.78 -20.57 13.40
N GLU A 231 -1.65 -19.80 12.73
CA GLU A 231 -2.83 -20.30 12.03
C GLU A 231 -2.59 -20.55 10.53
N TYR A 232 -1.34 -20.48 10.05
CA TYR A 232 -1.02 -20.86 8.67
C TYR A 232 -1.12 -22.38 8.48
N SER A 233 -1.81 -22.79 7.42
CA SER A 233 -1.94 -24.20 7.06
C SER A 233 -1.49 -24.44 5.62
N ALA A 234 -0.35 -25.11 5.45
CA ALA A 234 0.21 -25.45 4.14
C ALA A 234 -0.69 -26.37 3.31
N SER A 235 -1.57 -27.14 3.96
CA SER A 235 -2.53 -28.03 3.29
C SER A 235 -3.83 -27.33 2.88
N SER A 236 -4.08 -26.12 3.38
CA SER A 236 -5.26 -25.34 3.02
C SER A 236 -5.18 -24.86 1.57
N ARG A 237 -6.28 -24.99 0.83
CA ARG A 237 -6.37 -24.44 -0.53
C ARG A 237 -6.46 -22.93 -0.53
N ASP A 238 -7.03 -22.33 0.51
CA ASP A 238 -7.25 -20.89 0.56
C ASP A 238 -6.00 -20.11 0.97
N GLN A 239 -4.95 -20.80 1.46
CA GLN A 239 -3.68 -20.21 1.90
C GLN A 239 -3.90 -18.97 2.81
N LEU A 240 -4.85 -19.08 3.75
CA LEU A 240 -5.06 -18.06 4.76
C LEU A 240 -3.85 -17.95 5.68
N ASN A 241 -3.65 -16.76 6.26
CA ASN A 241 -2.54 -16.48 7.18
C ASN A 241 -1.15 -16.74 6.56
N ASP A 242 -1.02 -16.56 5.24
CA ASP A 242 0.23 -16.80 4.53
C ASP A 242 1.22 -15.63 4.72
N ILE A 243 1.75 -15.55 5.93
CA ILE A 243 2.70 -14.53 6.39
C ILE A 243 3.71 -15.14 7.37
N ALA A 244 4.96 -14.75 7.23
CA ALA A 244 6.03 -15.07 8.16
C ALA A 244 7.01 -13.91 8.32
N LEU A 245 7.72 -13.89 9.44
CA LEU A 245 8.85 -13.03 9.70
C LEU A 245 10.14 -13.86 9.77
N LEU A 246 11.21 -13.32 9.20
CA LEU A 246 12.56 -13.85 9.30
C LEU A 246 13.40 -12.88 10.12
N ARG A 247 13.92 -13.33 11.25
CA ARG A 247 14.88 -12.55 12.05
C ARG A 247 16.29 -12.81 11.52
N LEU A 248 16.96 -11.75 11.13
CA LEU A 248 18.32 -11.77 10.64
C LEU A 248 19.32 -11.87 11.78
N ARG A 249 20.43 -12.57 11.55
CA ARG A 249 21.51 -12.73 12.53
C ARG A 249 22.07 -11.37 12.91
N ASP A 250 22.48 -10.63 11.88
CA ASP A 250 23.21 -9.36 12.00
C ASP A 250 22.27 -8.20 11.66
N PRO A 251 22.30 -7.07 12.41
CA PRO A 251 21.61 -5.86 12.00
C PRO A 251 22.11 -5.36 10.64
N VAL A 252 21.19 -4.97 9.78
CA VAL A 252 21.45 -4.44 8.44
C VAL A 252 21.73 -2.94 8.52
N THR A 253 22.83 -2.51 7.92
CA THR A 253 23.13 -1.09 7.69
C THR A 253 22.35 -0.59 6.48
N TYR A 254 21.60 0.51 6.63
CA TYR A 254 20.87 1.10 5.52
C TYR A 254 21.80 1.84 4.56
N THR A 255 21.50 1.74 3.27
CA THR A 255 22.20 2.40 2.16
C THR A 255 21.18 2.87 1.11
N ASP A 256 21.63 3.49 0.04
CA ASP A 256 20.80 3.85 -1.12
C ASP A 256 20.14 2.61 -1.80
N PHE A 257 20.66 1.41 -1.52
CA PHE A 257 20.21 0.14 -2.11
C PHE A 257 19.55 -0.81 -1.11
N ILE A 258 19.63 -0.49 0.19
CA ILE A 258 19.07 -1.30 1.28
C ILE A 258 18.38 -0.38 2.27
N SER A 259 17.05 -0.38 2.28
CA SER A 259 16.25 0.40 3.25
C SER A 259 14.90 -0.26 3.47
N PRO A 260 14.21 -0.01 4.60
CA PRO A 260 12.98 -0.72 4.94
C PRO A 260 11.77 -0.13 4.21
N VAL A 261 10.76 -0.96 3.92
CA VAL A 261 9.45 -0.50 3.45
C VAL A 261 8.60 -0.02 4.61
N CYS A 262 7.68 0.93 4.38
CA CYS A 262 6.72 1.31 5.41
C CYS A 262 5.63 0.24 5.56
N LEU A 263 5.11 0.08 6.78
CA LEU A 263 3.91 -0.72 7.04
C LEU A 263 2.67 0.19 7.12
N PRO A 264 1.47 -0.29 6.73
CA PRO A 264 0.24 0.50 6.71
C PRO A 264 -0.36 0.68 8.11
N THR A 265 0.36 1.34 9.02
CA THR A 265 0.00 1.47 10.45
C THR A 265 -1.11 2.48 10.70
N GLN A 266 -1.42 3.39 9.77
CA GLN A 266 -2.47 4.40 9.94
C GLN A 266 -3.85 3.86 9.56
N ALA A 267 -4.92 4.36 10.21
CA ALA A 267 -6.28 3.90 9.95
C ALA A 267 -6.67 3.98 8.46
N LYS A 268 -6.41 5.13 7.82
CA LYS A 268 -6.60 5.35 6.36
C LYS A 268 -5.92 4.28 5.49
N GLN A 269 -4.78 3.75 5.93
CA GLN A 269 -3.98 2.76 5.18
C GLN A 269 -4.44 1.32 5.43
N ARG A 270 -5.15 1.07 6.54
CA ARG A 270 -5.67 -0.25 6.90
C ARG A 270 -6.97 -0.60 6.19
N ASP A 271 -7.73 0.42 5.79
CA ASP A 271 -8.99 0.29 5.08
C ASP A 271 -8.76 -0.16 3.62
N GLU A 272 -9.70 -0.92 3.04
CA GLU A 272 -9.64 -1.51 1.69
C GLU A 272 -9.66 -0.47 0.52
N ILE A 273 -9.14 0.74 0.75
CA ILE A 273 -9.11 1.86 -0.19
C ILE A 273 -7.94 1.70 -1.19
N PHE A 274 -7.86 0.52 -1.81
CA PHE A 274 -6.89 0.21 -2.86
C PHE A 274 -7.53 0.29 -4.25
N LEU A 275 -8.87 0.27 -4.33
CA LEU A 275 -9.61 0.33 -5.60
C LEU A 275 -9.37 1.66 -6.32
N GLY A 276 -9.09 1.58 -7.62
CA GLY A 276 -8.77 2.73 -8.46
C GLY A 276 -7.37 3.31 -8.22
N ARG A 277 -6.53 2.62 -7.46
CA ARG A 277 -5.15 3.03 -7.20
C ARG A 277 -4.18 2.04 -7.82
N LYS A 278 -3.11 2.58 -8.40
CA LYS A 278 -2.02 1.80 -8.95
C LYS A 278 -1.12 1.29 -7.84
N MET A 279 -0.96 -0.02 -7.81
CA MET A 279 -0.05 -0.75 -6.94
C MET A 279 1.14 -1.22 -7.76
N VAL A 280 2.25 -1.54 -7.10
CA VAL A 280 3.45 -2.05 -7.76
C VAL A 280 3.85 -3.37 -7.13
N VAL A 281 4.08 -4.36 -7.99
CA VAL A 281 4.80 -5.58 -7.64
C VAL A 281 6.21 -5.50 -8.20
N ALA A 282 7.19 -6.01 -7.46
CA ALA A 282 8.59 -6.05 -7.88
C ALA A 282 9.26 -7.34 -7.43
N GLY A 283 10.23 -7.82 -8.22
CA GLY A 283 10.85 -9.12 -8.00
C GLY A 283 11.80 -9.58 -9.11
N TRP A 284 12.30 -10.80 -8.95
CA TRP A 284 13.10 -11.55 -9.95
C TRP A 284 12.38 -12.82 -10.40
N GLY A 285 11.07 -12.89 -10.18
CA GLY A 285 10.24 -14.00 -10.58
C GLY A 285 10.34 -14.31 -12.06
N ARG A 286 9.88 -15.51 -12.42
CA ARG A 286 9.83 -15.95 -13.80
C ARG A 286 8.99 -14.99 -14.61
N THR A 287 9.43 -14.65 -15.81
CA THR A 287 8.59 -13.88 -16.74
C THR A 287 7.56 -14.77 -17.41
N GLU A 288 6.70 -14.19 -18.26
CA GLU A 288 5.75 -14.88 -19.12
C GLU A 288 6.39 -15.96 -20.02
N THR A 289 7.70 -15.88 -20.26
CA THR A 289 8.48 -16.90 -21.00
C THR A 289 9.01 -18.03 -20.10
N ASN A 290 8.63 -18.04 -18.81
CA ASN A 290 9.04 -19.01 -17.80
C ASN A 290 10.55 -18.98 -17.46
N ALA A 291 11.28 -17.96 -17.95
CA ALA A 291 12.67 -17.70 -17.62
C ALA A 291 12.76 -16.86 -16.34
N THR A 292 13.72 -17.18 -15.46
CA THR A 292 13.97 -16.34 -14.27
C THR A 292 14.61 -15.03 -14.71
N ALA A 293 14.11 -13.90 -14.23
CA ALA A 293 14.64 -12.61 -14.62
C ALA A 293 16.04 -12.40 -14.02
N GLN A 294 17.01 -12.05 -14.86
CA GLN A 294 18.35 -11.69 -14.41
C GLN A 294 18.31 -10.41 -13.56
N PHE A 295 17.61 -9.39 -14.08
CA PHE A 295 17.45 -8.09 -13.45
C PHE A 295 16.15 -8.01 -12.64
N LYS A 296 16.17 -7.17 -11.60
CA LYS A 296 14.96 -6.81 -10.83
C LYS A 296 13.94 -6.12 -11.74
N LEU A 297 12.72 -6.65 -11.78
CA LEU A 297 11.61 -6.14 -12.58
C LEU A 297 10.53 -5.52 -11.68
N LYS A 298 9.70 -4.65 -12.27
CA LYS A 298 8.49 -4.12 -11.64
C LYS A 298 7.31 -4.16 -12.61
N ALA A 299 6.11 -4.22 -12.07
CA ALA A 299 4.87 -4.06 -12.82
C ALA A 299 3.86 -3.22 -12.03
N GLU A 300 3.20 -2.28 -12.72
CA GLU A 300 2.04 -1.57 -12.17
C GLU A 300 0.79 -2.43 -12.36
N ILE A 301 0.05 -2.67 -11.28
CA ILE A 301 -1.20 -3.43 -11.28
C ILE A 301 -2.28 -2.69 -10.47
N GLU A 302 -3.54 -3.07 -10.65
CA GLU A 302 -4.67 -2.47 -9.93
C GLU A 302 -5.34 -3.50 -9.03
N ALA A 303 -5.88 -3.03 -7.91
CA ALA A 303 -6.66 -3.87 -7.00
C ALA A 303 -8.00 -4.27 -7.62
N VAL A 304 -8.42 -5.50 -7.37
CA VAL A 304 -9.68 -6.09 -7.79
C VAL A 304 -10.56 -6.30 -6.57
N THR A 305 -11.87 -6.10 -6.72
CA THR A 305 -12.79 -6.29 -5.58
C THR A 305 -12.83 -7.75 -5.13
N LEU A 306 -13.11 -7.98 -3.85
CA LEU A 306 -13.22 -9.33 -3.30
C LEU A 306 -14.30 -10.17 -4.00
N ASN A 307 -15.39 -9.54 -4.44
CA ASN A 307 -16.47 -10.19 -5.18
C ASN A 307 -16.01 -10.65 -6.57
N GLU A 308 -15.34 -9.78 -7.32
CA GLU A 308 -14.80 -10.12 -8.64
C GLU A 308 -13.73 -11.20 -8.54
N CYS A 309 -12.85 -11.10 -7.53
CA CYS A 309 -11.82 -12.10 -7.30
C CYS A 309 -12.43 -13.47 -6.96
N ASN A 310 -13.41 -13.52 -6.06
CA ASN A 310 -14.11 -14.75 -5.73
C ASN A 310 -14.87 -15.34 -6.92
N ARG A 311 -15.41 -14.52 -7.84
CA ARG A 311 -16.04 -15.01 -9.07
C ARG A 311 -15.07 -15.86 -9.91
N VAL A 312 -13.81 -15.46 -9.97
CA VAL A 312 -12.75 -16.17 -10.71
C VAL A 312 -12.28 -17.40 -9.92
N TYR A 313 -11.94 -17.23 -8.64
CA TYR A 313 -11.35 -18.29 -7.81
C TYR A 313 -12.36 -19.37 -7.36
N ASN A 314 -13.67 -19.13 -7.47
CA ASN A 314 -14.67 -20.16 -7.24
C ASN A 314 -14.49 -21.35 -8.21
N SER A 315 -14.01 -21.11 -9.43
CA SER A 315 -13.66 -22.18 -10.40
C SER A 315 -12.58 -23.13 -9.86
N GLN A 316 -11.71 -22.66 -8.97
CA GLN A 316 -10.67 -23.43 -8.30
C GLN A 316 -11.09 -23.96 -6.92
N ARG A 317 -12.36 -23.76 -6.53
CA ARG A 317 -12.90 -24.07 -5.20
C ARG A 317 -12.07 -23.42 -4.09
N ARG A 318 -11.73 -22.15 -4.27
CA ARG A 318 -11.05 -21.30 -3.29
C ARG A 318 -11.97 -20.15 -2.88
N ILE A 319 -11.87 -19.73 -1.63
CA ILE A 319 -12.57 -18.56 -1.09
C ILE A 319 -11.54 -17.53 -0.66
N VAL A 320 -11.59 -16.36 -1.29
CA VAL A 320 -10.75 -15.21 -0.94
C VAL A 320 -11.46 -14.38 0.13
N THR A 321 -10.76 -14.10 1.23
CA THR A 321 -11.32 -13.41 2.40
C THR A 321 -10.77 -12.00 2.55
N SER A 322 -11.33 -11.20 3.46
CA SER A 322 -10.83 -9.85 3.77
C SER A 322 -9.44 -9.83 4.40
N SER A 323 -8.83 -10.98 4.73
CA SER A 323 -7.42 -11.06 5.11
C SER A 323 -6.46 -11.11 3.90
N GLN A 324 -7.02 -11.09 2.70
CA GLN A 324 -6.32 -11.16 1.42
C GLN A 324 -6.72 -9.96 0.54
N ILE A 325 -5.92 -9.69 -0.47
CA ILE A 325 -6.19 -8.68 -1.50
C ILE A 325 -5.91 -9.31 -2.87
N CYS A 326 -6.75 -8.96 -3.85
CA CYS A 326 -6.54 -9.37 -5.23
C CYS A 326 -6.08 -8.17 -6.05
N ALA A 327 -5.13 -8.39 -6.94
CA ALA A 327 -4.65 -7.36 -7.86
C ALA A 327 -4.17 -7.97 -9.17
N GLY A 328 -4.23 -7.19 -10.25
CA GLY A 328 -3.84 -7.63 -11.59
C GLY A 328 -5.01 -8.22 -12.40
N GLY A 329 -4.73 -9.25 -13.20
CA GLY A 329 -5.67 -9.78 -14.18
C GLY A 329 -5.65 -9.01 -15.51
N VAL A 330 -4.61 -8.22 -15.74
CA VAL A 330 -4.33 -7.60 -17.05
C VAL A 330 -3.48 -8.58 -17.86
N GLU A 331 -3.83 -8.77 -19.12
CA GLU A 331 -3.11 -9.68 -20.02
C GLU A 331 -1.62 -9.29 -20.11
N GLY A 332 -0.73 -10.25 -19.85
CA GLY A 332 0.71 -10.06 -19.90
C GLY A 332 1.33 -9.28 -18.72
N ILE A 333 0.56 -8.92 -17.69
CA ILE A 333 1.05 -8.20 -16.50
C ILE A 333 0.61 -8.91 -15.22
N ASP A 334 1.52 -9.59 -14.53
CA ASP A 334 1.21 -10.31 -13.29
C ASP A 334 2.46 -10.57 -12.42
N SER A 335 2.24 -10.90 -11.15
CA SER A 335 3.25 -11.48 -10.26
C SER A 335 3.43 -12.96 -10.57
N CYS A 336 4.67 -13.45 -10.59
CA CYS A 336 4.98 -14.78 -11.07
C CYS A 336 5.67 -15.69 -10.06
N ARG A 337 5.88 -16.96 -10.47
CA ARG A 337 6.73 -17.90 -9.71
C ARG A 337 8.10 -17.30 -9.47
N GLY A 338 8.51 -17.15 -8.21
CA GLY A 338 9.78 -16.52 -7.81
C GLY A 338 9.61 -15.11 -7.24
N ASP A 339 8.44 -14.47 -7.44
CA ASP A 339 8.01 -13.30 -6.69
C ASP A 339 7.26 -13.67 -5.40
N SER A 340 6.99 -14.96 -5.18
CA SER A 340 6.37 -15.52 -3.97
C SER A 340 6.98 -14.93 -2.70
N GLY A 341 6.15 -14.41 -1.80
CA GLY A 341 6.61 -13.72 -0.58
C GLY A 341 7.13 -12.29 -0.78
N GLY A 342 7.27 -11.84 -2.03
CA GLY A 342 7.64 -10.48 -2.38
C GLY A 342 6.52 -9.46 -2.16
N PRO A 343 6.82 -8.17 -2.33
CA PRO A 343 5.92 -7.09 -1.96
C PRO A 343 4.88 -6.76 -3.03
N LEU A 344 3.71 -6.37 -2.56
CA LEU A 344 2.76 -5.51 -3.27
C LEU A 344 2.72 -4.16 -2.56
N VAL A 345 3.35 -3.15 -3.15
CA VAL A 345 3.46 -1.82 -2.55
C VAL A 345 2.50 -0.81 -3.16
N LEU A 346 2.16 0.21 -2.37
CA LEU A 346 1.34 1.33 -2.78
C LEU A 346 2.00 2.64 -2.35
N GLU A 347 2.12 3.57 -3.27
CA GLU A 347 2.63 4.91 -3.00
C GLU A 347 1.54 5.77 -2.33
N GLU A 348 1.90 6.43 -1.24
CA GLU A 348 1.06 7.36 -0.50
C GLU A 348 1.84 8.64 -0.20
N ASN A 349 1.16 9.76 -0.32
CA ASN A 349 1.66 11.03 0.18
C ASN A 349 1.21 11.20 1.63
N TYR A 350 2.17 11.26 2.56
CA TYR A 350 1.93 11.53 3.97
C TYR A 350 2.92 12.58 4.48
N ASP A 351 2.41 13.61 5.15
CA ASP A 351 3.22 14.70 5.73
C ASP A 351 4.21 15.35 4.75
N GLY A 352 3.81 15.47 3.47
CA GLY A 352 4.63 16.05 2.40
C GLY A 352 5.63 15.10 1.75
N TYR A 353 5.72 13.84 2.18
CA TYR A 353 6.60 12.81 1.61
C TYR A 353 5.80 11.76 0.84
N ALA A 354 6.30 11.38 -0.34
CA ALA A 354 5.81 10.23 -1.09
C ALA A 354 6.56 8.99 -0.62
N ASN A 355 5.88 8.06 0.06
CA ASN A 355 6.48 6.82 0.56
C ASN A 355 5.67 5.62 0.07
N TYR A 356 6.37 4.50 -0.13
CA TYR A 356 5.77 3.22 -0.42
C TYR A 356 5.44 2.44 0.84
N TYR A 357 4.21 1.93 0.87
CA TYR A 357 3.69 1.11 1.96
C TYR A 357 3.49 -0.32 1.47
N LEU A 358 3.89 -1.29 2.27
CA LEU A 358 3.68 -2.72 2.00
C LEU A 358 2.22 -3.08 2.26
N THR A 359 1.46 -3.11 1.17
CA THR A 359 0.02 -3.38 1.20
C THR A 359 -0.28 -4.87 1.21
N GLY A 360 0.51 -5.65 0.48
CA GLY A 360 0.32 -7.08 0.32
C GLY A 360 1.63 -7.85 0.20
N ILE A 361 1.53 -9.17 0.40
CA ILE A 361 2.62 -10.14 0.20
C ILE A 361 2.14 -11.15 -0.84
N VAL A 362 2.92 -11.40 -1.89
CA VAL A 362 2.57 -12.36 -2.95
C VAL A 362 2.34 -13.74 -2.32
N SER A 363 1.12 -14.27 -2.43
CA SER A 363 0.73 -15.56 -1.83
C SER A 363 0.54 -16.63 -2.91
N TYR A 364 -0.48 -16.48 -3.77
CA TYR A 364 -0.74 -17.41 -4.86
C TYR A 364 -1.40 -16.72 -6.05
N GLY A 365 -1.32 -17.35 -7.21
CA GLY A 365 -1.91 -16.83 -8.44
C GLY A 365 -2.13 -17.96 -9.46
N PRO A 366 -2.57 -17.62 -10.67
CA PRO A 366 -2.69 -18.60 -11.74
C PRO A 366 -1.32 -19.22 -12.08
N THR A 367 -1.33 -20.49 -12.48
CA THR A 367 -0.08 -21.21 -12.83
C THR A 367 0.65 -20.57 -14.01
N GLN A 368 -0.11 -20.06 -14.97
CA GLN A 368 0.39 -19.23 -16.05
C GLN A 368 0.24 -17.78 -15.61
N CYS A 369 1.35 -17.04 -15.59
CA CYS A 369 1.29 -15.64 -15.24
C CYS A 369 0.69 -14.79 -16.36
N GLY A 370 0.14 -13.64 -16.00
CA GLY A 370 -0.34 -12.66 -16.97
C GLY A 370 -1.62 -13.11 -17.64
N LEU A 371 -2.35 -14.05 -17.03
CA LEU A 371 -3.65 -14.46 -17.53
C LEU A 371 -4.63 -13.30 -17.39
N LYS A 372 -5.19 -12.91 -18.53
CA LYS A 372 -6.27 -11.94 -18.59
C LYS A 372 -7.44 -12.39 -17.70
N ASP A 373 -7.99 -11.44 -16.97
CA ASP A 373 -9.12 -11.60 -16.04
C ASP A 373 -8.85 -12.56 -14.87
N PHE A 374 -7.59 -12.89 -14.60
CA PHE A 374 -7.19 -13.77 -13.49
C PHE A 374 -6.20 -13.07 -12.56
N PRO A 375 -6.66 -12.37 -11.50
CA PRO A 375 -5.79 -11.62 -10.60
C PRO A 375 -4.97 -12.54 -9.68
N GLY A 376 -3.79 -12.08 -9.27
CA GLY A 376 -3.01 -12.68 -8.18
C GLY A 376 -3.66 -12.38 -6.82
N VAL A 377 -3.46 -13.29 -5.86
CA VAL A 377 -3.89 -13.13 -4.47
C VAL A 377 -2.67 -12.90 -3.57
N TYR A 378 -2.82 -11.90 -2.71
CA TYR A 378 -1.79 -11.45 -1.81
C TYR A 378 -2.33 -11.45 -0.38
N THR A 379 -1.48 -11.73 0.61
CA THR A 379 -1.84 -11.57 2.02
C THR A 379 -1.94 -10.08 2.34
N ARG A 380 -3.07 -9.60 2.88
CA ARG A 380 -3.27 -8.17 3.19
C ARG A 380 -2.55 -7.79 4.48
N VAL A 381 -1.42 -7.09 4.38
CA VAL A 381 -0.52 -6.81 5.52
C VAL A 381 -1.21 -6.06 6.66
N ALA A 382 -2.13 -5.14 6.34
CA ALA A 382 -2.92 -4.42 7.33
C ALA A 382 -3.70 -5.34 8.29
N ALA A 383 -4.09 -6.54 7.86
CA ALA A 383 -4.79 -7.52 8.70
C ALA A 383 -3.87 -8.21 9.73
N TYR A 384 -2.55 -8.08 9.58
CA TYR A 384 -1.55 -8.80 10.37
C TYR A 384 -0.58 -7.89 11.13
N LEU A 385 -0.86 -6.59 11.26
CA LEU A 385 0.01 -5.66 12.01
C LEU A 385 0.22 -6.11 13.46
N ASP A 386 -0.83 -6.60 14.11
CA ASP A 386 -0.77 -7.19 15.45
C ASP A 386 0.21 -8.37 15.54
N PHE A 387 0.19 -9.24 14.53
CA PHE A 387 1.13 -10.37 14.45
C PHE A 387 2.57 -9.87 14.28
N ILE A 388 2.78 -8.87 13.42
CA ILE A 388 4.10 -8.31 13.15
C ILE A 388 4.69 -7.71 14.42
N GLU A 389 3.94 -6.83 15.09
CA GLU A 389 4.41 -6.08 16.26
C GLU A 389 4.70 -6.95 17.47
N ARG A 390 3.92 -8.01 17.68
CA ARG A 390 4.13 -8.94 18.81
C ARG A 390 5.42 -9.76 18.65
N ASN A 391 5.94 -9.90 17.44
CA ASN A 391 7.05 -10.78 17.12
C ASN A 391 8.36 -10.05 16.77
N VAL A 392 8.30 -8.74 16.49
CA VAL A 392 9.48 -7.90 16.31
C VAL A 392 10.09 -7.51 17.66
N ARG A 393 11.40 -7.76 17.81
CA ARG A 393 12.16 -7.56 19.05
C ARG A 393 13.50 -6.86 18.75
N PRO A 394 14.07 -6.08 19.68
CA PRO A 394 15.37 -5.42 19.49
C PRO A 394 16.49 -6.38 19.07
#